data_AF-A0A3D3KT07-F1
#
_entry.id   AF-A0A3D3KT07-F1
#
_cell.length_a   1.000
_cell.length_b   1.000
_cell.length_c   1.000
_cell.angle_alpha   90.00
_cell.angle_beta   90.00
_cell.angle_gamma   90.00
#
_symmetry.space_group_name_H-M   'P 1'
#
loop_
_entity.id
_entity.type
_entity.pdbx_description
1 polymer ?
#
loop_
_entity_poly.entity_id
_entity_poly.type
_entity_poly.pdbx_seq_one_letter_code
_entity_poly.pdbx_strand_id
1 'polypeptide(L)'
;VGATNVARVMGWRYGVPVFLLDALKGFLPAYLAIKYFGLSPVHPLVILCGAGAVLGHVFPIYLRFKGGKAAATSVGVFLVLAPKAILGAILVWCIIVAVTRYISLGTIFGAIALCALFVYFHPDPFGDGRYLMGVSVIIALLIILRHKENIGRLIAGTEPKVGQGGAAS
;
A
#
# COMPACT_ATOMS: atom_id res chain seq x y z
N VAL A 1 -6.83 -6.47 10.00
CA VAL A 1 -6.85 -5.12 10.63
C VAL A 1 -5.56 -4.41 10.25
N GLY A 2 -5.59 -3.11 9.96
CA GLY A 2 -4.41 -2.38 9.45
C GLY A 2 -3.75 -1.46 10.49
N ALA A 3 -2.48 -1.11 10.24
CA ALA A 3 -1.63 -0.30 11.13
C ALA A 3 -2.27 1.02 11.60
N THR A 4 -2.94 1.77 10.71
CA THR A 4 -3.57 3.05 11.10
C THR A 4 -4.69 2.87 12.12
N ASN A 5 -5.46 1.78 12.04
CA ASN A 5 -6.51 1.51 13.03
C ASN A 5 -5.89 1.12 14.38
N VAL A 6 -4.83 0.31 14.34
CA VAL A 6 -4.08 -0.04 15.55
C VAL A 6 -3.46 1.20 16.20
N ALA A 7 -2.86 2.09 15.40
CA ALA A 7 -2.29 3.34 15.89
C ALA A 7 -3.34 4.26 16.55
N ARG A 8 -4.59 4.24 16.07
CA ARG A 8 -5.69 5.01 16.66
C ARG A 8 -6.19 4.45 17.98
N VAL A 9 -6.21 3.12 18.13
CA VAL A 9 -6.76 2.47 19.34
C VAL A 9 -5.69 2.28 20.41
N MET A 10 -4.50 1.86 20.02
CA MET A 10 -3.42 1.48 20.95
C MET A 10 -2.23 2.45 20.93
N GLY A 11 -2.24 3.45 20.05
CA GLY A 11 -1.15 4.41 19.90
C GLY A 11 -0.08 3.99 18.89
N TRP A 12 0.76 4.95 18.50
CA TRP A 12 1.75 4.78 17.42
C TRP A 12 2.79 3.69 17.72
N ARG A 13 3.11 3.46 19.00
CA ARG A 13 4.05 2.42 19.47
C ARG A 13 3.63 1.01 19.02
N TYR A 14 2.33 0.75 18.88
CA TYR A 14 1.80 -0.50 18.34
C TYR A 14 1.49 -0.42 16.85
N GLY A 15 1.14 0.77 16.36
CA GLY A 15 0.89 1.00 14.93
C GLY A 15 2.12 0.75 14.06
N VAL A 16 3.30 1.21 14.47
CA VAL A 16 4.56 1.06 13.71
C VAL A 16 4.97 -0.40 13.54
N PRO A 17 5.03 -1.24 14.59
CA PRO A 17 5.29 -2.67 14.42
C PRO A 17 4.30 -3.36 13.49
N VAL A 18 3.01 -3.05 13.58
CA VAL A 18 1.99 -3.63 12.69
C VAL A 18 2.22 -3.20 11.24
N PHE A 19 2.59 -1.93 11.01
CA PHE A 19 2.96 -1.45 9.68
C PHE A 19 4.16 -2.23 9.12
N LEU A 20 5.22 -2.40 9.91
CA LEU A 20 6.42 -3.12 9.49
C LEU A 20 6.13 -4.58 9.17
N LEU A 21 5.34 -5.26 10.01
CA LEU A 21 4.91 -6.64 9.75
C LEU A 21 4.03 -6.73 8.50
N ASP A 22 3.11 -5.77 8.30
CA ASP A 22 2.27 -5.72 7.12
C ASP A 22 3.06 -5.45 5.82
N ALA A 23 4.13 -4.66 5.90
CA ALA A 23 5.05 -4.44 4.78
C ALA A 23 5.93 -5.67 4.54
N LEU A 24 6.49 -6.26 5.59
CA LEU A 24 7.34 -7.46 5.49
C LEU A 24 6.60 -8.62 4.83
N LYS A 25 5.33 -8.87 5.17
CA LYS A 25 4.56 -9.93 4.50
C LYS A 25 4.29 -9.67 3.02
N GLY A 26 4.34 -8.41 2.58
CA GLY A 26 4.28 -8.05 1.15
C GLY A 26 5.64 -8.21 0.47
N PHE A 27 6.71 -7.79 1.15
CA PHE A 27 8.08 -7.83 0.67
C PHE A 27 8.60 -9.27 0.50
N LEU A 28 8.45 -10.10 1.55
CA LEU A 28 9.10 -11.41 1.62
C LEU A 28 8.70 -12.34 0.47
N PRO A 29 7.41 -12.56 0.12
CA PRO A 29 7.06 -13.49 -0.95
C PRO A 29 7.67 -13.11 -2.31
N ALA A 30 7.63 -11.82 -2.67
CA ALA A 30 8.22 -11.33 -3.91
C ALA A 30 9.75 -11.43 -3.88
N TYR A 31 10.39 -11.03 -2.78
CA TYR A 31 11.84 -11.10 -2.63
C TYR A 31 12.36 -12.54 -2.66
N LEU A 32 11.69 -13.48 -1.97
CA LEU A 32 12.08 -14.88 -1.95
C LEU A 32 11.91 -15.53 -3.33
N ALA A 33 10.88 -15.14 -4.09
CA ALA A 33 10.70 -15.60 -5.48
C ALA A 33 11.89 -15.19 -6.36
N ILE A 34 12.38 -13.96 -6.24
CA ILE A 34 13.58 -13.51 -6.95
C ILE A 34 14.82 -14.28 -6.47
N LYS A 35 15.03 -14.32 -5.14
CA LYS A 35 16.27 -14.86 -4.55
C LYS A 35 16.47 -16.35 -4.82
N TYR A 36 15.42 -17.15 -4.73
CA TYR A 36 15.54 -18.61 -4.84
C TYR A 36 15.29 -19.16 -6.25
N PHE A 37 14.58 -18.42 -7.10
CA PHE A 37 14.29 -18.85 -8.48
C PHE A 37 15.04 -18.04 -9.55
N GLY A 38 15.85 -17.05 -9.16
CA GLY A 38 16.64 -16.23 -10.09
C GLY A 38 15.78 -15.38 -11.03
N LEU A 39 14.54 -15.09 -10.64
CA LEU A 39 13.56 -14.42 -11.49
C LEU A 39 13.77 -12.90 -11.50
N SER A 40 13.49 -12.28 -12.65
CA SER A 40 13.42 -10.82 -12.75
C SER A 40 12.29 -10.24 -11.88
N PRO A 41 12.41 -9.03 -11.30
CA PRO A 41 11.32 -8.39 -10.55
C PRO A 41 10.02 -8.22 -11.34
N VAL A 42 10.10 -8.08 -12.66
CA VAL A 42 8.93 -7.97 -13.55
C VAL A 42 8.40 -9.33 -14.02
N HIS A 43 8.98 -10.44 -13.56
CA HIS A 43 8.54 -11.76 -13.94
C HIS A 43 7.14 -12.05 -13.36
N PRO A 44 6.20 -12.63 -14.15
CA PRO A 44 4.80 -12.84 -13.73
C PRO A 44 4.66 -13.57 -12.39
N LEU A 45 5.48 -14.59 -12.12
CA LEU A 45 5.46 -15.33 -10.86
C LEU A 45 5.77 -14.44 -9.65
N VAL A 46 6.76 -13.55 -9.76
CA VAL A 46 7.15 -12.61 -8.69
C VAL A 46 6.01 -11.61 -8.43
N ILE A 47 5.42 -11.11 -9.51
CA ILE A 47 4.27 -10.20 -9.45
C ILE A 47 3.07 -10.89 -8.78
N LEU A 48 2.78 -12.14 -9.14
CA LEU A 48 1.69 -12.93 -8.56
C LEU A 48 1.93 -13.23 -7.07
N CYS A 49 3.17 -13.49 -6.65
CA CYS A 49 3.51 -13.62 -5.22
C CYS A 49 3.18 -12.33 -4.44
N GLY A 50 3.54 -11.17 -4.99
CA GLY A 50 3.21 -9.87 -4.39
C GLY A 50 1.71 -9.58 -4.36
N ALA A 51 1.02 -9.80 -5.49
CA ALA A 51 -0.43 -9.63 -5.59
C ALA A 51 -1.18 -10.56 -4.63
N GLY A 52 -0.75 -11.82 -4.50
CA GLY A 52 -1.29 -12.79 -3.56
C GLY A 52 -1.16 -12.32 -2.11
N ALA A 53 -0.02 -11.73 -1.73
CA ALA A 53 0.17 -11.16 -0.39
C ALA A 53 -0.79 -9.98 -0.12
N VAL A 54 -1.01 -9.12 -1.11
CA VAL A 54 -1.98 -8.01 -1.02
C VAL A 54 -3.40 -8.56 -0.86
N LEU A 55 -3.81 -9.53 -1.69
CA LEU A 55 -5.13 -10.15 -1.60
C LEU A 55 -5.34 -10.85 -0.26
N GLY A 56 -4.34 -11.59 0.24
CA GLY A 56 -4.39 -12.22 1.56
C GLY A 56 -4.50 -11.21 2.70
N HIS A 57 -3.92 -10.01 2.57
CA HIS A 57 -4.09 -8.93 3.54
C HIS A 57 -5.52 -8.34 3.52
N VAL A 58 -6.10 -8.17 2.33
CA VAL A 58 -7.42 -7.56 2.15
C VAL A 58 -8.54 -8.54 2.46
N PHE A 59 -8.36 -9.82 2.12
CA PHE A 59 -9.33 -10.90 2.28
C PHE A 59 -8.75 -12.09 3.05
N PRO A 60 -8.28 -11.89 4.30
CA PRO A 60 -7.70 -12.96 5.11
C PRO A 60 -8.77 -13.99 5.50
N ILE A 61 -8.49 -15.27 5.21
CA ILE A 61 -9.39 -16.40 5.50
C ILE A 61 -9.71 -16.46 7.00
N TYR A 62 -8.71 -16.25 7.85
CA TYR A 62 -8.83 -16.32 9.31
C TYR A 62 -9.64 -15.16 9.94
N LEU A 63 -9.98 -14.10 9.18
CA LEU A 63 -10.91 -13.04 9.61
C LEU A 63 -12.19 -13.01 8.77
N ARG A 64 -12.61 -14.16 8.22
CA ARG A 64 -13.83 -14.28 7.40
C ARG A 64 -13.82 -13.27 6.24
N PHE A 65 -12.67 -13.13 5.58
CA PHE A 65 -12.43 -12.22 4.45
C PHE A 65 -12.60 -10.71 4.78
N LYS A 66 -12.58 -10.32 6.05
CA LYS A 66 -12.64 -8.92 6.50
C LYS A 66 -11.25 -8.39 6.89
N GLY A 67 -10.45 -8.03 5.90
CA GLY A 67 -9.08 -7.56 6.08
C GLY A 67 -8.89 -6.04 6.01
N GLY A 68 -7.62 -5.64 5.85
CA GLY A 68 -7.22 -4.23 5.81
C GLY A 68 -7.40 -3.56 4.44
N LYS A 69 -6.71 -2.44 4.24
CA LYS A 69 -6.79 -1.58 3.03
C LYS A 69 -5.56 -1.66 2.14
N ALA A 70 -4.73 -2.67 2.32
CA ALA A 70 -3.53 -2.97 1.52
C ALA A 70 -2.38 -1.96 1.51
N ALA A 71 -2.49 -0.78 2.14
CA ALA A 71 -1.47 0.27 2.05
C ALA A 71 -0.03 -0.21 2.41
N ALA A 72 0.17 -0.70 3.64
CA ALA A 72 1.48 -1.15 4.10
C ALA A 72 2.00 -2.38 3.32
N THR A 73 1.12 -3.34 3.04
CA THR A 73 1.50 -4.53 2.25
C THR A 73 1.90 -4.17 0.83
N SER A 74 1.25 -3.20 0.21
CA SER A 74 1.64 -2.70 -1.12
C SER A 74 3.00 -2.01 -1.08
N VAL A 75 3.30 -1.22 -0.04
CA VAL A 75 4.66 -0.67 0.15
C VAL A 75 5.71 -1.78 0.14
N GLY A 76 5.49 -2.85 0.89
CA GLY A 76 6.39 -4.00 0.92
C GLY A 76 6.59 -4.68 -0.44
N VAL A 77 5.48 -4.92 -1.17
CA VAL A 77 5.53 -5.52 -2.51
C VAL A 77 6.33 -4.63 -3.47
N PHE A 78 5.99 -3.34 -3.57
CA PHE A 78 6.61 -2.47 -4.55
C PHE A 78 8.03 -2.02 -4.19
N LEU A 79 8.46 -2.19 -2.94
CA LEU A 79 9.89 -2.09 -2.59
C LEU A 79 10.74 -3.16 -3.29
N VAL A 80 10.13 -4.29 -3.68
CA VAL A 80 10.79 -5.32 -4.49
C VAL A 80 10.57 -5.06 -5.99
N LEU A 81 9.32 -4.83 -6.39
CA LEU A 81 8.94 -4.82 -7.81
C LEU A 81 9.30 -3.50 -8.53
N ALA A 82 9.19 -2.36 -7.84
CA ALA A 82 9.42 -1.04 -8.43
C ALA A 82 9.96 -0.03 -7.37
N PRO A 83 11.21 -0.22 -6.89
CA PRO A 83 11.75 0.56 -5.76
C PRO A 83 11.69 2.08 -5.98
N LYS A 84 12.06 2.56 -7.16
CA LYS A 84 12.05 4.00 -7.48
C LYS A 84 10.63 4.59 -7.42
N ALA A 85 9.66 3.88 -8.01
CA ALA A 85 8.28 4.32 -8.05
C ALA A 85 7.63 4.35 -6.66
N ILE A 86 7.86 3.32 -5.83
CA ILE A 86 7.30 3.30 -4.47
C ILE A 86 7.92 4.34 -3.55
N LEU A 87 9.22 4.62 -3.68
CA LEU A 87 9.86 5.69 -2.91
C LEU A 87 9.29 7.06 -3.26
N GLY A 88 9.07 7.33 -4.55
CA GLY A 88 8.39 8.56 -4.97
C GLY A 88 6.92 8.61 -4.53
N ALA A 89 6.21 7.48 -4.56
CA ALA A 89 4.83 7.40 -4.05
C ALA A 89 4.74 7.65 -2.54
N ILE A 90 5.71 7.15 -1.76
CA ILE A 90 5.83 7.45 -0.32
C ILE A 90 6.11 8.93 -0.11
N LEU A 91 6.94 9.56 -0.96
CA LEU A 91 7.18 11.01 -0.88
C LEU A 91 5.90 11.80 -1.13
N VAL A 92 5.13 11.46 -2.18
CA VAL A 92 3.82 12.08 -2.45
C VAL A 92 2.87 11.87 -1.26
N TRP A 93 2.82 10.65 -0.72
CA TRP A 93 2.04 10.36 0.48
C TRP A 93 2.43 11.26 1.65
N CYS A 94 3.73 11.40 1.94
CA CYS A 94 4.25 12.26 3.01
C CYS A 94 3.85 13.72 2.81
N ILE A 95 3.97 14.25 1.59
CA ILE A 95 3.60 15.64 1.26
C ILE A 95 2.09 15.85 1.51
N ILE A 96 1.25 14.96 0.97
CA ILE A 96 -0.21 15.07 1.14
C ILE A 96 -0.60 14.99 2.62
N VAL A 97 -0.01 14.06 3.38
CA VAL A 97 -0.29 13.93 4.82
C VAL A 97 0.24 15.14 5.61
N ALA A 98 1.40 15.68 5.27
CA ALA A 98 1.95 16.86 5.95
C ALA A 98 1.06 18.09 5.75
N VAL A 99 0.58 18.32 4.53
CA VAL A 99 -0.26 19.48 4.19
C VAL A 99 -1.68 19.32 4.71
N THR A 100 -2.30 18.15 4.52
CA THR A 100 -3.75 17.97 4.77
C THR A 100 -4.05 17.33 6.13
N ARG A 101 -3.06 16.67 6.72
CA ARG A 101 -3.19 15.81 7.91
C ARG A 101 -4.13 14.62 7.72
N TYR A 102 -4.46 14.22 6.49
CA TYR A 102 -5.30 13.06 6.18
C TYR A 102 -4.48 11.87 5.65
N ILE A 103 -4.37 10.80 6.45
CA ILE A 103 -3.69 9.55 6.05
C ILE A 103 -4.41 8.88 4.87
N SER A 104 -5.75 8.88 4.86
CA SER A 104 -6.54 8.27 3.80
C SER A 104 -6.35 8.96 2.46
N LEU A 105 -6.33 10.31 2.47
CA LEU A 105 -6.04 11.10 1.27
C LEU A 105 -4.62 10.81 0.76
N GLY A 106 -3.62 10.85 1.64
CA GLY A 106 -2.24 10.50 1.26
C GLY A 106 -2.14 9.11 0.64
N THR A 107 -2.86 8.13 1.18
CA THR A 107 -2.85 6.73 0.68
C THR A 107 -3.45 6.63 -0.72
N ILE A 108 -4.55 7.33 -0.99
CA ILE A 108 -5.17 7.37 -2.32
C ILE A 108 -4.23 8.02 -3.33
N PHE A 109 -3.69 9.20 -3.01
CA PHE A 109 -2.75 9.89 -3.90
C PHE A 109 -1.44 9.12 -4.08
N GLY A 110 -0.94 8.46 -3.04
CA GLY A 110 0.23 7.59 -3.14
C GLY A 110 0.00 6.40 -4.07
N ALA A 111 -1.18 5.77 -4.03
CA ALA A 111 -1.53 4.69 -4.95
C ALA A 111 -1.59 5.15 -6.41
N ILE A 112 -2.15 6.34 -6.67
CA ILE A 112 -2.17 6.96 -8.01
C ILE A 112 -0.76 7.32 -8.46
N ALA A 113 0.02 7.94 -7.57
CA ALA A 113 1.39 8.33 -7.84
C ALA A 113 2.28 7.13 -8.15
N LEU A 114 2.08 5.98 -7.49
CA LEU A 114 2.81 4.76 -7.79
C LEU A 114 2.66 4.37 -9.26
N CYS A 115 1.44 4.36 -9.80
CA CYS A 115 1.19 4.03 -11.21
C CYS A 115 1.85 5.07 -12.15
N ALA A 116 1.68 6.36 -11.86
CA ALA A 116 2.27 7.42 -12.68
C ALA A 116 3.81 7.40 -12.67
N LEU A 117 4.40 7.20 -11.50
CA LEU A 117 5.85 7.11 -11.32
C LEU A 117 6.43 5.81 -11.87
N PHE A 118 5.65 4.72 -11.89
CA PHE A 118 6.05 3.50 -12.59
C PHE A 118 6.20 3.76 -14.08
N VAL A 119 5.23 4.44 -14.72
CA VAL A 119 5.33 4.85 -16.13
C VAL A 119 6.55 5.75 -16.37
N TYR A 120 6.82 6.67 -15.45
CA TYR A 120 7.94 7.60 -15.58
C TYR A 120 9.32 6.93 -15.44
N PHE A 121 9.48 6.00 -14.49
CA PHE A 121 10.78 5.41 -14.17
C PHE A 121 11.08 4.10 -14.90
N HIS A 122 10.07 3.39 -15.40
CA HIS A 122 10.26 2.12 -16.11
C HIS A 122 10.47 2.40 -17.60
N PRO A 123 11.56 1.91 -18.24
CA PRO A 123 11.87 2.22 -19.65
C PRO A 123 10.79 1.76 -20.63
N ASP A 124 10.20 0.58 -20.37
CA ASP A 124 9.14 0.02 -21.19
C ASP A 124 7.97 -0.47 -20.30
N PRO A 125 7.11 0.43 -19.82
CA PRO A 125 6.04 0.09 -18.89
C PRO A 125 4.89 -0.68 -19.55
N PHE A 126 4.78 -0.64 -20.89
CA PHE A 126 3.67 -1.22 -21.65
C PHE A 126 4.07 -2.43 -22.51
N GLY A 127 5.36 -2.68 -22.74
CA GLY A 127 5.87 -3.93 -23.31
C GLY A 127 6.24 -4.91 -22.21
N ASP A 128 7.50 -4.91 -21.76
CA ASP A 128 8.00 -5.85 -20.74
C ASP A 128 7.39 -5.61 -19.35
N GLY A 129 7.13 -4.34 -19.01
CA GLY A 129 6.51 -3.94 -17.74
C GLY A 129 5.00 -4.16 -17.66
N ARG A 130 4.33 -4.62 -18.73
CA ARG A 130 2.86 -4.59 -18.85
C ARG A 130 2.12 -5.34 -17.74
N TYR A 131 2.65 -6.48 -17.29
CA TYR A 131 2.03 -7.26 -16.23
C TYR A 131 2.15 -6.55 -14.87
N LEU A 132 3.31 -5.95 -14.61
CA LEU A 132 3.52 -5.17 -13.40
C LEU A 132 2.66 -3.90 -13.41
N MET A 133 2.54 -3.23 -14.56
CA MET A 133 1.66 -2.08 -14.74
C MET A 133 0.20 -2.47 -14.47
N GLY A 134 -0.30 -3.53 -15.10
CA GLY A 134 -1.66 -4.03 -14.90
C GLY A 134 -1.96 -4.34 -13.44
N VAL A 135 -1.06 -5.06 -12.76
CA VAL A 135 -1.21 -5.39 -11.33
C VAL A 135 -1.10 -4.14 -10.44
N SER A 136 -0.26 -3.17 -10.79
CA SER A 136 -0.18 -1.89 -10.09
C SER A 136 -1.49 -1.13 -10.14
N VAL A 137 -2.12 -1.06 -11.32
CA VAL A 137 -3.43 -0.44 -11.50
C VAL A 137 -4.51 -1.18 -10.70
N ILE A 138 -4.53 -2.51 -10.75
CA ILE A 138 -5.49 -3.33 -9.98
C ILE A 138 -5.33 -3.09 -8.47
N ILE A 139 -4.10 -3.07 -7.96
CA ILE A 139 -3.83 -2.81 -6.54
C ILE A 139 -4.22 -1.37 -6.17
N ALA A 140 -3.92 -0.38 -7.01
CA ALA A 140 -4.31 1.00 -6.77
C ALA A 140 -5.84 1.15 -6.71
N LEU A 141 -6.57 0.54 -7.66
CA LEU A 141 -8.02 0.49 -7.64
C LEU A 141 -8.55 -0.21 -6.39
N LEU A 142 -7.96 -1.35 -6.01
CA LEU A 142 -8.33 -2.06 -4.77
C LEU A 142 -8.14 -1.15 -3.55
N ILE A 143 -7.02 -0.45 -3.43
CA ILE A 143 -6.78 0.52 -2.34
C ILE A 143 -7.89 1.58 -2.34
N ILE A 144 -8.17 2.21 -3.48
CA ILE A 144 -9.20 3.27 -3.59
C ILE A 144 -10.58 2.74 -3.18
N LEU A 145 -10.98 1.57 -3.69
CA LEU A 145 -12.25 0.92 -3.35
C LEU A 145 -12.35 0.60 -1.86
N ARG A 146 -11.26 0.16 -1.23
CA ARG A 146 -11.18 -0.08 0.22
C ARG A 146 -11.19 1.21 1.04
N HIS A 147 -11.02 2.37 0.42
CA HIS A 147 -11.13 3.70 1.04
C HIS A 147 -12.47 4.39 0.77
N LYS A 148 -13.48 3.73 0.17
CA LYS A 148 -14.81 4.33 -0.10
C LYS A 148 -15.43 5.05 1.10
N GLU A 149 -15.32 4.48 2.30
CA GLU A 149 -15.84 5.08 3.53
C GLU A 149 -15.02 6.29 3.99
N ASN A 150 -13.70 6.28 3.76
CA ASN A 150 -12.85 7.45 4.03
C ASN A 150 -13.17 8.58 3.06
N ILE A 151 -13.43 8.27 1.80
CA ILE A 151 -13.83 9.25 0.80
C ILE A 151 -15.13 9.92 1.22
N GLY A 152 -16.13 9.14 1.66
CA GLY A 152 -17.38 9.69 2.21
C GLY A 152 -17.13 10.64 3.39
N ARG A 153 -16.26 10.25 4.34
CA ARG A 153 -15.89 11.12 5.47
C ARG A 153 -15.06 12.34 5.08
N LEU A 154 -14.22 12.24 4.05
CA LEU A 154 -13.46 13.38 3.51
C LEU A 154 -14.41 14.42 2.92
N ILE A 155 -15.38 13.98 2.11
CA ILE A 155 -16.41 14.84 1.52
C ILE A 155 -17.26 15.49 2.63
N ALA A 156 -17.63 14.72 3.64
CA ALA A 156 -18.40 15.21 4.79
C ALA A 156 -17.56 16.05 5.78
N GLY A 157 -16.23 16.19 5.59
CA GLY A 157 -15.35 16.88 6.53
C GLY A 157 -15.15 16.19 7.89
N THR A 158 -15.56 14.92 8.02
CA THR A 158 -15.53 14.14 9.27
C THR A 158 -14.39 13.12 9.34
N GLU A 159 -13.54 13.05 8.31
CA GLU A 159 -12.37 12.16 8.35
C GLU A 159 -11.41 12.65 9.45
N PRO A 160 -10.90 11.77 10.34
CA PRO A 160 -10.02 12.20 11.42
C PRO A 160 -8.64 12.60 10.90
N LYS A 161 -8.15 13.75 11.37
CA LYS A 161 -6.78 14.23 11.08
C LYS A 161 -5.75 13.56 11.99
N VAL A 162 -4.51 13.46 11.52
CA VAL A 162 -3.36 13.10 12.35
C VAL A 162 -3.27 14.06 13.54
N GLY A 163 -3.14 13.51 14.75
CA GLY A 163 -3.05 14.27 16.00
C GLY A 163 -4.37 14.60 16.69
N GLN A 164 -5.53 14.35 16.07
CA GLN A 164 -6.84 14.62 16.70
C GLN A 164 -7.33 13.52 17.67
N GLY A 165 -6.53 12.48 17.94
CA GLY A 165 -6.90 11.34 18.79
C GLY A 165 -6.03 11.16 20.03
N GLY A 166 -5.49 12.25 20.58
CA GLY A 166 -4.51 12.20 21.68
C GLY A 166 -4.77 13.15 22.85
N ALA A 167 -5.99 13.67 23.01
CA ALA A 167 -6.43 14.24 24.28
C ALA A 167 -7.23 13.16 25.04
N ALA A 168 -6.54 12.10 25.46
CA ALA A 168 -6.94 11.38 26.64
C ALA A 168 -6.20 12.07 27.79
N SER A 169 -6.91 12.97 28.46
CA SER A 169 -6.64 13.42 29.83
C SER A 169 -6.52 12.23 30.77
#